data_AF-A0A2H1J2H4-F1
#
_entry.id   AF-A0A2H1J2H4-F1
#
_cell.length_a   1.000
_cell.length_b   1.000
_cell.length_c   1.000
_cell.angle_alpha   90.00
_cell.angle_beta   90.00
_cell.angle_gamma   90.00
#
_symmetry.space_group_name_H-M   'P 1'
#
loop_
_entity.id
_entity.type
_entity.pdbx_description
1 polymer ?
#
loop_
_entity_poly.entity_id
_entity_poly.type
_entity_poly.pdbx_seq_one_letter_code
_entity_poly.pdbx_strand_id
1 'polypeptide(L)'
;MAIAEAVDGRSWVLRIPRRPDVAARAAVEGRFLNAVAPHLSVAVPDWQIHFNDLIAYPLLPGTPGLTIDDSGQPQWHFDVESSEYAASLGSVLVELHNVDPAVVRDTGIPELSPPPPPSSRWRRTCSGGGPHGSTMTAIGRRSQP
;
A
#
# COMPACT_ATOMS: atom_id res chain seq x y z
N MET A 1 2.34 14.66 5.13
CA MET A 1 3.77 14.29 5.07
C MET A 1 4.49 15.49 4.51
N ALA A 2 5.73 15.74 4.94
CA ALA A 2 6.59 16.77 4.38
C ALA A 2 7.99 16.20 4.14
N ILE A 3 8.75 16.80 3.23
CA ILE A 3 10.18 16.52 3.03
C ILE A 3 10.95 17.73 3.55
N ALA A 4 12.02 17.50 4.30
CA ALA A 4 12.89 18.55 4.82
C ALA A 4 14.37 18.13 4.68
N GLU A 5 15.26 19.11 4.62
CA GLU A 5 16.70 18.89 4.64
C GLU A 5 17.24 19.19 6.04
N ALA A 6 18.06 18.30 6.58
CA ALA A 6 18.76 18.49 7.84
C ALA A 6 20.00 19.38 7.66
N VAL A 7 20.55 19.91 8.75
CA VAL A 7 21.76 20.76 8.73
C VAL A 7 23.00 20.07 8.14
N ASP A 8 23.01 18.75 8.09
CA ASP A 8 24.07 17.94 7.46
C ASP A 8 23.80 17.62 5.98
N GLY A 9 22.75 18.20 5.39
CA GLY A 9 22.36 18.03 3.99
C GLY A 9 21.54 16.76 3.71
N ARG A 10 21.23 15.93 4.71
CA ARG A 10 20.40 14.73 4.50
C ARG A 10 18.92 15.10 4.34
N SER A 11 18.25 14.52 3.35
CA SER A 11 16.80 14.65 3.18
C SER A 11 16.05 13.68 4.09
N TRP A 12 14.99 14.18 4.72
CA TRP A 12 14.13 13.46 5.65
C TRP A 12 12.67 13.55 5.24
N VAL A 13 11.93 12.49 5.52
CA VAL A 13 10.47 12.47 5.45
C VAL A 13 9.90 12.64 6.85
N LEU A 14 8.95 13.56 7.01
CA LEU A 14 8.26 13.84 8.26
C LEU A 14 6.77 13.49 8.15
N ARG A 15 6.28 12.68 9.09
CA ARG A 15 4.88 12.30 9.26
C ARG A 15 4.42 12.78 10.64
N ILE A 16 3.43 13.68 10.66
CA ILE A 16 2.80 14.21 11.88
C ILE A 16 1.42 13.56 12.03
N PRO A 17 1.23 12.62 12.98
CA PRO A 17 -0.09 12.04 13.25
C PRO A 17 -1.06 13.13 13.71
N ARG A 18 -2.19 13.27 13.02
CA ARG A 18 -3.19 14.32 13.35
C ARG A 18 -4.19 13.91 14.43
N ARG A 19 -4.23 12.63 14.79
CA ARG A 19 -5.20 12.06 15.74
C ARG A 19 -4.58 10.88 16.51
N PRO A 20 -4.99 10.61 17.76
CA PRO A 20 -4.45 9.51 18.56
C PRO A 20 -4.66 8.10 17.95
N ASP A 21 -5.78 7.87 17.26
CA ASP A 21 -6.05 6.59 16.57
C ASP A 21 -5.05 6.30 15.45
N VAL A 22 -4.56 7.36 14.79
CA VAL A 22 -3.53 7.27 13.76
C VAL A 22 -2.17 6.93 14.37
N ALA A 23 -1.82 7.49 15.53
CA ALA A 23 -0.58 7.19 16.23
C ALA A 23 -0.51 5.71 16.67
N ALA A 24 -1.63 5.16 17.18
CA ALA A 24 -1.70 3.74 17.55
C ALA A 24 -1.49 2.80 16.34
N ARG A 25 -2.05 3.15 15.17
CA ARG A 25 -1.82 2.40 13.93
C ARG A 25 -0.39 2.54 13.41
N ALA A 26 0.18 3.75 13.50
CA ALA A 26 1.57 3.98 13.14
C ALA A 26 2.53 3.15 14.02
N ALA A 27 2.20 2.95 15.30
CA ALA A 27 2.98 2.07 16.16
C ALA A 27 3.04 0.61 15.68
N VAL A 28 1.95 0.10 15.11
CA VAL A 28 1.91 -1.22 14.45
C VAL A 28 2.76 -1.21 13.18
N GLU A 29 2.61 -0.19 12.33
CA GLU A 29 3.38 -0.03 11.09
C GLU A 29 4.89 0.03 11.37
N GLY A 30 5.34 0.79 12.36
CA GLY A 30 6.76 0.89 12.73
C GLY A 30 7.36 -0.44 13.19
N ARG A 31 6.63 -1.23 14.01
CA ARG A 31 7.07 -2.58 14.39
C ARG A 31 7.15 -3.51 13.19
N PHE A 32 6.17 -3.44 12.29
CA PHE A 32 6.15 -4.22 11.06
C PHE A 32 7.33 -3.88 10.14
N LEU A 33 7.59 -2.59 9.91
CA LEU A 33 8.72 -2.13 9.10
C LEU A 33 10.05 -2.63 9.64
N ASN A 34 10.27 -2.52 10.95
CA ASN A 34 11.48 -3.02 11.60
C ASN A 34 11.65 -4.54 11.47
N ALA A 35 10.55 -5.29 11.57
CA ALA A 35 10.57 -6.74 11.46
C ALA A 35 10.80 -7.22 10.02
N VAL A 36 10.22 -6.55 9.02
CA VAL A 36 10.28 -6.98 7.62
C VAL A 36 11.55 -6.51 6.89
N ALA A 37 12.12 -5.37 7.28
CA ALA A 37 13.26 -4.75 6.58
C ALA A 37 14.45 -5.70 6.34
N PRO A 38 14.88 -6.55 7.29
CA PRO A 38 16.01 -7.47 7.06
C PRO A 38 15.76 -8.55 6.01
N HIS A 39 14.50 -8.74 5.58
CA HIS A 39 14.09 -9.79 4.66
C HIS A 39 13.86 -9.29 3.23
N LEU A 40 14.00 -7.98 2.98
CA LEU A 40 13.75 -7.36 1.69
C LEU A 40 15.06 -6.79 1.12
N SER A 41 15.24 -6.95 -0.19
CA SER A 41 16.37 -6.34 -0.92
C SER A 41 16.14 -4.85 -1.22
N VAL A 42 14.88 -4.41 -1.21
CA VAL A 42 14.50 -3.01 -1.41
C VAL A 42 14.46 -2.24 -0.09
N ALA A 43 14.76 -0.93 -0.18
CA ALA A 43 14.69 -0.06 0.96
C ALA A 43 13.23 0.17 1.42
N VAL A 44 13.00 0.04 2.72
CA VAL A 44 11.75 0.43 3.39
C VAL A 44 12.03 1.57 4.36
N PRO A 45 11.01 2.36 4.77
CA PRO A 45 11.22 3.43 5.74
C PRO A 45 11.84 2.96 7.06
N ASP A 46 13.06 3.42 7.34
CA ASP A 46 13.74 3.22 8.63
C ASP A 46 13.37 4.37 9.59
N TRP A 47 12.37 4.14 10.44
CA TRP A 47 11.87 5.16 11.37
C TRP A 47 12.84 5.39 12.53
N GLN A 48 13.79 6.29 12.32
CA GLN A 48 14.76 6.69 13.34
C GLN A 48 14.14 7.59 14.42
N ILE A 49 13.08 8.33 14.09
CA ILE A 49 12.28 9.10 15.05
C ILE A 49 10.86 8.54 15.03
N HIS A 50 10.35 8.13 16.18
CA HIS A 50 9.00 7.60 16.33
C HIS A 50 8.41 7.94 17.71
N PHE A 51 7.66 9.04 17.73
CA PHE A 51 6.86 9.51 18.86
C PHE A 51 5.40 9.66 18.44
N ASN A 52 4.52 9.92 19.41
CA ASN A 52 3.07 10.04 19.16
C ASN A 52 2.70 11.20 18.23
N ASP A 53 3.53 12.23 18.16
CA ASP A 53 3.34 13.48 17.42
C ASP A 53 4.30 13.64 16.22
N LEU A 54 5.36 12.83 16.14
CA LEU A 54 6.31 12.87 15.04
C LEU A 54 6.90 11.51 14.72
N ILE A 55 6.83 11.16 13.44
CA ILE A 55 7.61 10.09 12.82
C ILE A 55 8.52 10.71 11.78
N ALA A 56 9.79 10.36 11.79
CA ALA A 56 10.73 10.79 10.75
C ALA A 56 11.72 9.70 10.37
N TYR A 57 12.06 9.67 9.09
CA TYR A 57 13.01 8.72 8.50
C TYR A 57 13.76 9.37 7.34
N PRO A 58 14.99 8.91 7.02
CA PRO A 58 15.70 9.36 5.84
C PRO A 58 14.89 9.12 4.56
N LEU A 59 14.91 10.08 3.63
CA LEU A 59 14.24 9.92 2.34
C LEU A 59 14.79 8.69 1.60
N LEU A 60 13.89 7.82 1.15
CA LEU A 60 14.27 6.64 0.37
C LEU A 60 14.88 7.05 -0.98
N PRO A 61 15.87 6.31 -1.49
CA PRO A 61 16.44 6.59 -2.79
C PRO A 61 15.42 6.33 -3.92
N GLY A 62 15.63 6.96 -5.07
CA GLY A 62 14.82 6.79 -6.26
C GLY A 62 13.68 7.79 -6.40
N THR A 63 12.82 7.56 -7.37
CA THR A 63 11.65 8.38 -7.67
C THR A 63 10.37 7.53 -7.62
N PRO A 64 9.23 8.08 -7.19
CA PRO A 64 7.97 7.35 -7.23
C PRO A 64 7.64 6.93 -8.67
N GLY A 65 7.24 5.68 -8.89
CA GLY A 65 6.84 5.21 -10.22
C GLY A 65 5.52 5.82 -10.72
N LEU A 66 4.69 6.29 -9.79
CA LEU A 66 3.45 7.01 -10.06
C LEU A 66 3.32 8.18 -9.10
N THR A 67 2.94 9.34 -9.62
CA THR A 67 2.44 10.46 -8.80
C THR A 67 1.01 10.82 -9.20
N ILE A 68 0.31 11.52 -8.32
CA ILE A 68 -1.02 12.05 -8.58
C ILE A 68 -0.88 13.57 -8.63
N ASP A 69 -1.31 14.18 -9.72
CA ASP A 69 -1.25 15.63 -9.86
C ASP A 69 -2.36 16.37 -9.11
N ASP A 70 -2.34 17.70 -9.15
CA ASP A 70 -3.31 18.56 -8.46
C ASP A 70 -4.76 18.35 -8.96
N SER A 71 -4.94 17.77 -10.16
CA SER A 71 -6.24 17.42 -10.73
C SER A 71 -6.69 15.99 -10.39
N GLY A 72 -5.88 15.25 -9.64
CA GLY A 72 -6.13 13.87 -9.27
C GLY A 72 -5.79 12.85 -10.37
N GLN A 73 -5.10 13.26 -11.43
CA GLN A 73 -4.75 12.36 -12.54
C GLN A 73 -3.42 11.63 -12.28
N PRO A 74 -3.32 10.35 -12.66
CA PRO A 74 -2.09 9.58 -12.54
C PRO A 74 -1.04 10.05 -13.54
N GLN A 75 0.18 10.30 -13.05
CA GLN A 75 1.37 10.57 -13.85
C GLN A 75 2.40 9.45 -13.62
N TRP A 76 2.59 8.63 -14.65
CA TRP A 76 3.54 7.51 -14.65
C TRP A 76 4.95 7.99 -14.96
N HIS A 77 5.93 7.52 -14.21
CA HIS A 77 7.34 7.89 -14.35
C HIS A 77 8.22 6.74 -14.88
N PHE A 78 7.58 5.68 -15.36
CA PHE A 78 8.19 4.55 -16.03
C PHE A 78 7.24 4.03 -17.11
N ASP A 79 7.76 3.21 -18.01
CA ASP A 79 6.94 2.51 -19.00
C ASP A 79 6.12 1.40 -18.31
N VAL A 80 4.80 1.54 -18.31
CA VAL A 80 3.87 0.58 -17.70
C VAL A 80 3.90 -0.80 -18.36
N GLU A 81 4.39 -0.89 -19.59
CA GLU A 81 4.58 -2.16 -20.32
C GLU A 81 6.00 -2.73 -20.15
N SER A 82 6.83 -2.11 -19.31
CA SER A 82 8.21 -2.55 -19.06
C SER A 82 8.27 -3.95 -18.44
N SER A 83 8.87 -4.88 -19.18
CA SER A 83 9.15 -6.24 -18.69
C SER A 83 10.20 -6.26 -17.59
N GLU A 84 11.15 -5.31 -17.59
CA GLU A 84 12.15 -5.15 -16.54
C GLU A 84 11.50 -4.74 -15.22
N TYR A 85 10.58 -3.75 -15.26
CA TYR A 85 9.81 -3.36 -14.08
C TYR A 85 8.95 -4.51 -13.57
N ALA A 86 8.28 -5.25 -14.47
CA ALA A 86 7.47 -6.41 -14.10
C ALA A 86 8.32 -7.50 -13.41
N ALA A 87 9.53 -7.77 -13.92
CA ALA A 87 10.45 -8.72 -13.30
C ALA A 87 10.92 -8.24 -11.92
N SER A 88 11.33 -6.97 -11.81
CA SER A 88 11.77 -6.36 -10.53
C SER A 88 10.65 -6.39 -9.47
N LEU A 89 9.43 -5.99 -9.84
CA LEU A 89 8.26 -6.06 -8.96
C LEU A 89 7.99 -7.50 -8.52
N GLY A 90 8.06 -8.46 -9.44
CA GLY A 90 7.91 -9.88 -9.15
C GLY A 90 8.91 -10.37 -8.11
N SER A 91 10.19 -10.01 -8.24
CA SER A 91 11.24 -10.36 -7.26
C SER A 91 10.94 -9.83 -5.86
N VAL A 92 10.52 -8.56 -5.73
CA VAL A 92 10.16 -7.95 -4.44
C VAL A 92 8.94 -8.63 -3.82
N LEU A 93 7.93 -8.96 -4.62
CA LEU A 93 6.74 -9.68 -4.14
C LEU A 93 7.09 -11.09 -3.66
N VAL A 94 8.03 -11.77 -4.32
CA VAL A 94 8.52 -13.08 -3.88
C VAL A 94 9.23 -12.97 -2.53
N GLU A 95 10.11 -11.99 -2.35
CA GLU A 95 10.77 -11.73 -1.07
C GLU A 95 9.75 -11.48 0.04
N LEU A 96 8.81 -10.56 -0.19
CA LEU A 96 7.79 -10.20 0.78
C LEU A 96 6.87 -11.37 1.15
N HIS A 97 6.42 -12.16 0.17
CA HIS A 97 5.55 -13.31 0.42
C HIS A 97 6.27 -14.51 1.05
N ASN A 98 7.61 -14.56 0.96
CA ASN A 98 8.41 -15.62 1.59
C ASN A 98 8.84 -15.29 3.02
N VAL A 99 8.55 -14.08 3.53
CA VAL A 99 8.76 -13.78 4.95
C VAL A 99 7.88 -14.69 5.79
N ASP A 100 8.48 -15.46 6.69
CA ASP A 100 7.74 -16.31 7.63
C ASP A 100 6.76 -15.42 8.42
N PRO A 101 5.44 -15.69 8.37
CA PRO A 101 4.46 -14.92 9.12
C PRO A 101 4.79 -14.77 10.61
N ALA A 102 5.50 -15.73 11.21
CA ALA A 102 5.97 -15.67 12.58
C ALA A 102 6.84 -14.42 12.87
N VAL A 103 7.60 -13.92 11.89
CA VAL A 103 8.43 -12.72 12.02
C VAL A 103 7.59 -11.47 12.33
N VAL A 104 6.40 -11.39 11.73
CA VAL A 104 5.56 -10.18 11.78
C VAL A 104 4.32 -10.34 12.67
N ARG A 105 4.03 -11.54 13.18
CA ARG A 105 2.85 -11.84 14.00
C ARG A 105 2.71 -10.93 15.22
N ASP A 106 3.80 -10.72 15.94
CA ASP A 106 3.79 -9.93 17.19
C ASP A 106 3.81 -8.41 16.96
N THR A 107 3.84 -7.97 15.70
CA THR A 107 3.81 -6.54 15.35
C THR A 107 2.43 -5.92 15.59
N GLY A 108 1.37 -6.74 15.63
CA GLY A 108 -0.02 -6.32 15.76
C GLY A 108 -0.73 -6.10 14.43
N ILE A 109 -0.13 -6.51 13.30
CA ILE A 109 -0.82 -6.54 12.01
C ILE A 109 -1.97 -7.58 12.04
N PRO A 110 -3.08 -7.34 11.32
CA PRO A 110 -4.16 -8.34 11.23
C PRO A 110 -3.73 -9.56 10.42
N GLU A 111 -3.80 -10.75 11.01
CA GLU A 111 -3.67 -12.03 10.29
C GLU A 111 -5.07 -12.48 9.83
N LEU A 112 -5.24 -12.67 8.52
CA LEU A 112 -6.49 -13.11 7.93
C LEU A 112 -6.28 -14.44 7.23
N SER A 113 -7.05 -15.45 7.62
CA SER A 113 -7.10 -16.71 6.88
C SER A 113 -7.91 -16.54 5.59
N PRO A 114 -7.54 -17.25 4.50
CA PRO A 114 -8.36 -17.28 3.29
C PRO A 114 -9.78 -17.69 3.65
N PRO A 115 -10.81 -16.97 3.17
CA PRO A 115 -12.16 -17.44 3.34
C PRO A 115 -12.34 -18.79 2.61
N PRO A 116 -13.20 -19.71 3.11
CA PRO A 116 -13.56 -20.89 2.34
C PRO A 116 -14.22 -20.47 1.01
N PRO A 117 -13.94 -21.16 -0.12
CA PRO A 117 -14.57 -20.85 -1.39
C PRO A 117 -16.05 -21.30 -1.44
N PRO A 118 -16.99 -20.53 -2.04
CA PRO A 118 -17.03 -19.07 -2.16
C PRO A 118 -17.85 -18.46 -1.00
N SER A 119 -17.17 -17.89 0.00
CA SER A 119 -17.82 -17.27 1.16
C SER A 119 -18.56 -15.97 0.83
N SER A 120 -19.68 -15.76 1.51
CA SER A 120 -20.58 -14.62 1.49
C SER A 120 -19.98 -13.27 1.97
N ARG A 121 -18.67 -13.22 2.28
CA ARG A 121 -18.03 -12.01 2.81
C ARG A 121 -17.99 -10.86 1.81
N TRP A 122 -17.76 -11.14 0.54
CA TRP A 122 -17.82 -10.15 -0.55
C TRP A 122 -19.24 -9.62 -0.79
N ARG A 123 -20.26 -10.43 -0.53
CA ARG A 123 -21.67 -10.03 -0.71
C ARG A 123 -22.08 -8.91 0.24
N ARG A 124 -21.65 -8.95 1.51
CA ARG A 124 -22.03 -7.94 2.51
C ARG A 124 -21.46 -6.55 2.24
N THR A 125 -20.30 -6.44 1.61
CA THR A 125 -19.70 -5.14 1.24
C THR A 125 -20.34 -4.55 -0.01
N CYS A 126 -20.78 -5.36 -0.97
CA CYS A 126 -21.43 -4.87 -2.20
C CYS A 126 -22.91 -4.51 -2.01
N SER A 127 -23.60 -5.07 -1.01
CA SER A 127 -25.02 -4.80 -0.74
C SER A 127 -25.31 -3.43 -0.08
N GLY A 128 -24.29 -2.63 0.22
CA GLY A 128 -24.45 -1.30 0.83
C GLY A 128 -24.78 -0.16 -0.15
N GLY A 129 -24.79 -0.42 -1.46
CA GLY A 129 -25.20 0.56 -2.47
C GLY A 129 -26.71 0.50 -2.72
N GLY A 130 -27.47 1.47 -2.21
CA GLY A 130 -28.89 1.64 -2.49
C GLY A 130 -29.22 1.85 -3.97
N PRO A 131 -30.47 1.61 -4.41
CA PRO A 131 -30.81 1.49 -5.81
C PRO A 131 -31.03 2.87 -6.45
N HIS A 132 -30.12 3.29 -7.32
CA HIS A 132 -30.49 4.17 -8.42
C HIS A 132 -30.60 3.32 -9.68
N GLY A 133 -31.85 3.16 -10.13
CA GLY A 133 -32.21 2.31 -11.25
C GLY A 133 -31.60 2.76 -12.57
N SER A 134 -31.41 1.80 -13.45
CA SER A 134 -31.57 2.00 -14.89
C SER A 134 -31.92 0.68 -15.54
N THR A 135 -33.06 0.74 -16.21
CA THR A 135 -33.76 -0.29 -16.96
C THR A 135 -32.84 -0.85 -18.07
N MET A 136 -32.58 -2.15 -18.07
CA MET A 136 -31.85 -2.82 -19.13
C MET A 136 -32.84 -3.25 -20.22
N THR A 137 -32.98 -2.43 -21.26
CA THR A 137 -33.68 -2.81 -22.50
C THR A 137 -32.87 -3.88 -23.22
N ALA A 138 -33.45 -5.07 -23.37
CA ALA A 138 -32.87 -6.18 -24.11
C ALA A 138 -32.79 -5.84 -25.62
N ILE A 139 -31.58 -5.86 -26.18
CA ILE A 139 -31.37 -5.82 -27.63
C ILE A 139 -31.39 -7.26 -28.16
N GLY A 140 -32.34 -7.52 -29.05
CA GLY A 140 -32.68 -8.84 -29.57
C GLY A 140 -31.59 -9.49 -30.43
N ARG A 141 -31.52 -10.82 -30.33
CA ARG A 141 -30.81 -11.68 -31.29
C ARG A 141 -31.47 -11.58 -32.66
N ARG A 142 -30.71 -11.18 -33.67
CA ARG A 142 -31.00 -11.52 -35.07
C ARG A 142 -30.23 -12.79 -35.42
N SER A 143 -30.98 -13.83 -35.79
CA SER A 143 -30.44 -15.05 -36.38
C SER A 143 -30.27 -14.88 -37.89
N GLN A 144 -29.37 -15.72 -38.43
CA GLN A 144 -29.32 -16.29 -39.79
C GLN A 144 -28.50 -15.58 -40.88
N PRO A 145 -28.08 -16.32 -41.94
CA PRO A 145 -28.49 -17.68 -42.36
C PRO A 145 -27.62 -18.84 -41.85
#